data_AF-A0A934RGB3-F1
#
_entry.id   AF-A0A934RGB3-F1
#
_cell.length_a   1.000
_cell.length_b   1.000
_cell.length_c   1.000
_cell.angle_alpha   90.00
_cell.angle_beta   90.00
_cell.angle_gamma   90.00
#
_symmetry.space_group_name_H-M   'P 1'
#
loop_
_entity.id
_entity.type
_entity.pdbx_description
1 polymer ?
#
loop_
_entity_poly.entity_id
_entity_poly.type
_entity_poly.pdbx_seq_one_letter_code
_entity_poly.pdbx_strand_id
1 'polypeptide(L)'
;MSAVSRIKLAVKHLLGRDLYLRPSIKVPLTYHGSRYEGWAVPATWVTAESVVYSFGIGENASWDLELIAESGCRVHGFDPTPKSLAWAEQNVREPRFVLHPYGLADEDGDIELWLPSNPDFVSASCRPSDTTSGECIMAPVRCLGSIMDDLGHDRVDVLKMDIEGAEYPVIEDLCRDPDRLSRVHVLLIEFHHWMSSFDLDDTRNAIKALEARGFSIAWTSERGHEVLFVRSDSHS
;
A
#
# COMPACT_ATOMS: atom_id res chain seq x y z
N MET A 1 12.40 1.66 16.52
CA MET A 1 12.44 3.10 16.85
C MET A 1 13.33 3.41 18.06
N SER A 2 13.74 4.67 18.27
CA SER A 2 14.41 5.09 19.52
C SER A 2 13.40 5.32 20.66
N ALA A 3 13.83 5.32 21.92
CA ALA A 3 12.93 5.59 23.06
C ALA A 3 12.28 6.99 22.95
N VAL A 4 13.03 7.98 22.46
CA VAL A 4 12.57 9.36 22.27
C VAL A 4 11.47 9.44 21.21
N SER A 5 11.59 8.71 20.10
CA SER A 5 10.57 8.73 19.04
C SER A 5 9.28 8.04 19.47
N ARG A 6 9.36 6.98 20.28
CA ARG A 6 8.17 6.32 20.86
C ARG A 6 7.40 7.25 21.81
N ILE A 7 8.10 8.03 22.62
CA ILE A 7 7.48 9.04 23.50
C ILE A 7 6.80 10.13 22.67
N LYS A 8 7.46 10.64 21.63
CA LYS A 8 6.86 11.64 20.73
C LYS A 8 5.58 11.14 20.07
N LEU A 9 5.57 9.90 19.58
CA LEU A 9 4.39 9.29 18.97
C LEU A 9 3.27 9.11 20.00
N ALA A 10 3.58 8.63 21.21
CA ALA A 10 2.61 8.52 22.29
C ALA A 10 1.98 9.88 22.65
N VAL A 11 2.78 10.95 22.68
CA VAL A 11 2.28 12.31 22.90
C VAL A 11 1.37 12.76 21.75
N LYS A 12 1.73 12.47 20.49
CA LYS A 12 0.85 12.78 19.34
C LYS A 12 -0.50 12.09 19.46
N HIS A 13 -0.53 10.81 19.81
CA HIS A 13 -1.77 10.06 20.05
C HIS A 13 -2.60 10.68 21.18
N LEU A 14 -1.97 11.01 22.32
CA LEU A 14 -2.66 11.63 23.46
C LEU A 14 -3.24 13.00 23.12
N LEU A 15 -2.58 13.76 22.25
CA LEU A 15 -3.03 15.07 21.79
C LEU A 15 -4.00 15.00 20.60
N GLY A 16 -4.36 13.79 20.14
CA GLY A 16 -5.25 13.60 18.98
C GLY A 16 -4.64 14.07 17.65
N ARG A 17 -3.30 14.20 17.59
CA ARG A 17 -2.55 14.66 16.40
C ARG A 17 -2.09 13.51 15.49
N ASP A 18 -2.40 12.28 15.87
CA ASP A 18 -2.16 11.08 15.06
C ASP A 18 -3.09 9.94 15.51
N LEU A 19 -3.21 8.89 14.70
CA LEU A 19 -4.07 7.74 14.99
C LEU A 19 -3.33 6.64 15.73
N TYR A 20 -3.93 6.18 16.82
CA TYR A 20 -3.48 4.98 17.50
C TYR A 20 -4.35 3.78 17.10
N LEU A 21 -3.90 3.08 16.07
CA LEU A 21 -4.55 1.89 15.54
C LEU A 21 -4.08 0.66 16.31
N ARG A 22 -5.03 -0.15 16.80
CA ARG A 22 -4.73 -1.39 17.53
C ARG A 22 -5.17 -2.59 16.70
N PRO A 23 -4.34 -3.64 16.59
CA PRO A 23 -4.79 -4.91 16.06
C PRO A 23 -6.04 -5.41 16.78
N SER A 24 -7.08 -5.70 16.02
CA SER A 24 -8.36 -6.25 16.49
C SER A 24 -8.38 -7.78 16.42
N ILE A 25 -7.48 -8.38 15.63
CA ILE A 25 -7.29 -9.84 15.53
C ILE A 25 -5.83 -10.21 15.74
N LYS A 26 -5.58 -11.44 16.19
CA LYS A 26 -4.23 -12.03 16.30
C LYS A 26 -4.13 -13.19 15.32
N VAL A 27 -3.23 -13.06 14.36
CA VAL A 27 -2.80 -14.13 13.47
C VAL A 27 -1.28 -14.27 13.57
N PRO A 28 -0.70 -15.45 13.29
CA PRO A 28 0.75 -15.57 13.10
C PRO A 28 1.21 -14.68 11.95
N LEU A 29 2.33 -13.97 12.11
CA LEU A 29 2.84 -13.01 11.13
C LEU A 29 4.30 -13.30 10.79
N THR A 30 4.68 -13.10 9.53
CA THR A 30 6.07 -13.00 9.07
C THR A 30 6.32 -11.58 8.56
N TYR A 31 7.51 -11.05 8.83
CA TYR A 31 7.91 -9.69 8.47
C TYR A 31 8.94 -9.74 7.36
N HIS A 32 8.75 -8.91 6.34
CA HIS A 32 9.59 -8.85 5.15
C HIS A 32 9.99 -7.41 4.87
N GLY A 33 11.11 -7.24 4.19
CA GLY A 33 11.64 -5.95 3.77
C GLY A 33 12.57 -5.30 4.80
N SER A 34 13.08 -4.13 4.42
CA SER A 34 14.06 -3.41 5.22
C SER A 34 13.50 -3.03 6.61
N ARG A 35 14.40 -2.66 7.52
CA ARG A 35 14.03 -2.22 8.87
C ARG A 35 13.05 -1.03 8.88
N TYR A 36 13.01 -0.23 7.82
CA TYR A 36 12.25 1.02 7.79
C TYR A 36 11.13 1.05 6.74
N GLU A 37 11.07 0.05 5.85
CA GLU A 37 10.12 -0.03 4.73
C GLU A 37 9.60 -1.48 4.57
N GLY A 38 9.49 -2.18 5.70
CA GLY A 38 9.05 -3.57 5.72
C GLY A 38 7.66 -3.71 6.32
N TRP A 39 7.02 -4.82 5.98
CA TRP A 39 5.63 -5.08 6.30
C TRP A 39 5.44 -6.49 6.85
N ALA A 40 4.45 -6.62 7.73
CA ALA A 40 3.99 -7.93 8.17
C ALA A 40 2.92 -8.47 7.21
N VAL A 41 2.95 -9.78 6.98
CA VAL A 41 1.88 -10.54 6.32
C VAL A 41 1.49 -11.74 7.19
N PRO A 42 0.25 -12.26 7.07
CA PRO A 42 -0.13 -13.50 7.74
C PRO A 42 0.78 -14.65 7.33
N ALA A 43 1.42 -15.29 8.31
CA ALA A 43 2.31 -16.40 8.06
C ALA A 43 1.53 -17.54 7.39
N THR A 44 2.17 -18.23 6.45
CA THR A 44 1.64 -19.37 5.69
C THR A 44 0.42 -19.10 4.80
N TRP A 45 -0.07 -17.86 4.69
CA TRP A 45 -1.18 -17.52 3.80
C TRP A 45 -0.73 -17.26 2.37
N VAL A 46 0.51 -16.79 2.21
CA VAL A 46 1.12 -16.57 0.89
C VAL A 46 1.86 -17.84 0.48
N THR A 47 1.53 -18.33 -0.71
CA THR A 47 2.04 -19.58 -1.32
C THR A 47 2.57 -19.29 -2.72
N ALA A 48 3.17 -20.28 -3.37
CA ALA A 48 3.70 -20.12 -4.73
C ALA A 48 2.60 -19.77 -5.76
N GLU A 49 1.36 -20.14 -5.47
CA GLU A 49 0.15 -19.94 -6.26
C GLU A 49 -0.57 -18.62 -5.94
N SER A 50 -0.08 -17.87 -4.95
CA SER A 50 -0.68 -16.60 -4.55
C SER A 50 -0.43 -15.50 -5.58
N VAL A 51 -1.47 -14.71 -5.83
CA VAL A 51 -1.40 -13.48 -6.63
C VAL A 51 -1.14 -12.31 -5.70
N VAL A 52 0.03 -11.69 -5.82
CA VAL A 52 0.43 -10.54 -5.01
C VAL A 52 0.57 -9.30 -5.89
N TYR A 53 -0.15 -8.24 -5.52
CA TYR A 53 -0.02 -6.91 -6.13
C TYR A 53 0.66 -5.95 -5.14
N SER A 54 1.69 -5.27 -5.61
CA SER A 54 2.49 -4.33 -4.82
C SER A 54 2.55 -2.99 -5.54
N PHE A 55 1.83 -2.00 -5.02
CA PHE A 55 1.81 -0.64 -5.56
C PHE A 55 2.72 0.28 -4.74
N GLY A 56 3.43 1.15 -5.45
CA GLY A 56 4.46 2.03 -4.89
C GLY A 56 5.74 1.25 -4.63
N ILE A 57 6.51 1.01 -5.68
CA ILE A 57 7.79 0.30 -5.59
C ILE A 57 8.90 1.27 -5.16
N GLY A 58 8.81 2.53 -5.61
CA GLY A 58 9.83 3.54 -5.31
C GLY A 58 11.22 3.06 -5.69
N GLU A 59 12.18 3.19 -4.78
CA GLU A 59 13.55 2.70 -4.95
C GLU A 59 13.85 1.50 -4.01
N ASN A 60 12.82 0.75 -3.61
CA ASN A 60 13.00 -0.37 -2.70
C ASN A 60 11.95 -1.49 -2.89
N ALA A 61 12.40 -2.60 -3.48
CA ALA A 61 11.62 -3.83 -3.64
C ALA A 61 11.98 -4.91 -2.59
N SER A 62 12.61 -4.55 -1.47
CA SER A 62 13.08 -5.55 -0.48
C SER A 62 11.94 -6.38 0.11
N TRP A 63 10.79 -5.76 0.37
CA TRP A 63 9.60 -6.49 0.84
C TRP A 63 9.16 -7.52 -0.19
N ASP A 64 9.06 -7.12 -1.46
CA ASP A 64 8.62 -7.98 -2.56
C ASP A 64 9.58 -9.17 -2.76
N LEU A 65 10.88 -8.89 -2.79
CA LEU A 65 11.91 -9.89 -3.03
C LEU A 65 12.05 -10.88 -1.88
N GLU A 66 11.93 -10.42 -0.64
CA GLU A 66 11.92 -11.31 0.51
C GLU A 66 10.65 -12.18 0.51
N LEU A 67 9.48 -11.63 0.16
CA LEU A 67 8.23 -12.40 0.09
C LEU A 67 8.30 -13.49 -0.99
N ILE A 68 8.87 -13.17 -2.15
CA ILE A 68 9.13 -14.15 -3.22
C ILE A 68 10.10 -15.24 -2.74
N ALA A 69 11.14 -14.86 -2.01
CA ALA A 69 12.14 -15.81 -1.51
C ALA A 69 11.55 -16.78 -0.47
N GLU A 70 10.67 -16.30 0.42
CA GLU A 70 10.00 -17.11 1.45
C GLU A 70 8.92 -18.04 0.86
N SER A 71 8.02 -17.48 0.06
CA SER A 71 6.78 -18.17 -0.36
C SER A 71 6.86 -18.83 -1.74
N GLY A 72 7.79 -18.39 -2.59
CA GLY A 72 7.85 -18.80 -3.98
C GLY A 72 6.85 -18.11 -4.91
N CYS A 73 6.02 -17.19 -4.41
CA CYS A 73 4.94 -16.54 -5.15
C CYS A 73 5.43 -15.68 -6.32
N ARG A 74 4.50 -15.24 -7.15
CA ARG A 74 4.71 -14.17 -8.13
C ARG A 74 4.20 -12.85 -7.57
N VAL A 75 5.03 -11.81 -7.66
CA VAL A 75 4.65 -10.44 -7.31
C VAL A 75 4.54 -9.62 -8.58
N HIS A 76 3.41 -8.95 -8.74
CA HIS A 76 3.22 -7.90 -9.74
C HIS A 76 3.46 -6.57 -9.05
N GLY A 77 4.56 -5.91 -9.40
CA GLY A 77 4.93 -4.59 -8.90
C GLY A 77 4.42 -3.51 -9.83
N PHE A 78 3.90 -2.42 -9.27
CA PHE A 78 3.26 -1.34 -10.01
C PHE A 78 3.80 0.01 -9.54
N ASP A 79 4.33 0.79 -10.46
CA ASP A 79 4.75 2.16 -10.19
C ASP A 79 4.65 3.01 -11.46
N PRO A 80 3.96 4.16 -11.45
CA PRO A 80 3.93 5.04 -12.61
C PRO A 80 5.16 5.95 -12.72
N THR A 81 6.01 6.02 -11.70
CA THR A 81 7.09 7.00 -11.60
C THR A 81 8.30 6.58 -12.43
N PRO A 82 8.74 7.40 -13.42
CA PRO A 82 9.88 7.05 -14.28
C PRO A 82 11.17 6.71 -13.51
N LYS A 83 11.43 7.40 -12.38
CA LYS A 83 12.59 7.13 -11.53
C LYS A 83 12.50 5.76 -10.86
N SER A 84 11.33 5.39 -10.33
CA SER A 84 11.10 4.06 -9.74
C SER A 84 11.26 2.96 -10.78
N LEU A 85 10.67 3.15 -11.96
CA LEU A 85 10.76 2.19 -13.06
C LEU A 85 12.20 1.95 -13.49
N ALA A 86 12.96 3.03 -13.72
CA ALA A 86 14.38 2.93 -14.08
C ALA A 86 15.21 2.25 -12.98
N TRP A 87 14.92 2.54 -11.71
CA TRP A 87 15.57 1.87 -10.58
C TRP A 87 15.26 0.37 -10.58
N ALA A 88 14.00 -0.02 -10.72
CA ALA A 88 13.57 -1.42 -10.67
C ALA A 88 14.17 -2.24 -11.82
N GLU A 89 14.16 -1.70 -13.05
CA GLU A 89 14.78 -2.34 -14.22
C GLU A 89 16.29 -2.60 -14.02
N GLN A 90 16.99 -1.70 -13.33
CA GLN A 90 18.42 -1.82 -13.10
C GLN A 90 18.75 -2.81 -11.97
N ASN A 91 17.99 -2.76 -10.88
CA ASN A 91 18.32 -3.39 -9.60
C ASN A 91 17.58 -4.70 -9.33
N VAL A 92 16.41 -4.92 -9.94
CA VAL A 92 15.59 -6.12 -9.70
C VAL A 92 15.79 -7.14 -10.82
N ARG A 93 16.24 -8.35 -10.45
CA ARG A 93 16.55 -9.45 -11.41
C ARG A 93 15.73 -10.72 -11.18
N GLU A 94 14.84 -10.71 -10.19
CA GLU A 94 14.02 -11.87 -9.85
C GLU A 94 12.92 -12.07 -10.90
N PRO A 95 12.92 -13.18 -11.67
CA PRO A 95 11.95 -13.40 -12.75
C PRO A 95 10.49 -13.53 -12.28
N ARG A 96 10.26 -13.78 -10.99
CA ARG A 96 8.92 -13.78 -10.39
C ARG A 96 8.44 -12.40 -9.96
N PHE A 97 9.26 -11.37 -10.07
CA PHE A 97 8.85 -9.98 -9.92
C PHE A 97 8.55 -9.40 -11.31
N VAL A 98 7.29 -9.04 -11.55
CA VAL A 98 6.83 -8.48 -12.83
C VAL A 98 6.45 -7.03 -12.64
N LEU A 99 7.21 -6.11 -13.24
CA LEU A 99 7.00 -4.67 -13.13
C LEU A 99 6.00 -4.17 -14.18
N HIS A 100 5.07 -3.31 -13.76
CA HIS A 100 4.05 -2.66 -14.58
C HIS A 100 4.16 -1.13 -14.46
N PRO A 101 4.24 -0.40 -15.58
CA PRO A 101 4.51 1.05 -15.58
C PRO A 101 3.25 1.91 -15.44
N TYR A 102 2.39 1.60 -14.47
CA TYR A 102 1.18 2.36 -14.17
C TYR A 102 0.82 2.24 -12.68
N GLY A 103 0.10 3.22 -12.15
CA GLY A 103 -0.36 3.26 -10.76
C GLY A 103 -1.77 2.72 -10.55
N LEU A 104 -2.20 2.69 -9.29
CA LEU A 104 -3.56 2.38 -8.87
C LEU A 104 -4.34 3.68 -8.64
N ALA A 105 -5.57 3.73 -9.14
CA ALA A 105 -6.52 4.81 -8.87
C ALA A 105 -7.95 4.24 -8.78
N ASP A 106 -8.93 5.11 -8.52
CA ASP A 106 -10.36 4.76 -8.54
C ASP A 106 -10.94 4.61 -9.95
N GLU A 107 -10.27 5.17 -10.97
CA GLU A 107 -10.65 5.03 -12.38
C GLU A 107 -9.42 4.87 -13.29
N ASP A 108 -9.65 4.34 -14.49
CA ASP A 108 -8.62 4.25 -15.53
C ASP A 108 -8.40 5.62 -16.18
N GLY A 109 -7.14 6.00 -16.38
CA GLY A 109 -6.81 7.24 -17.06
C GLY A 109 -5.37 7.68 -16.83
N ASP A 110 -5.16 8.99 -16.89
CA ASP A 110 -3.89 9.63 -16.58
C ASP A 110 -4.11 10.63 -15.44
N ILE A 111 -3.26 10.58 -14.41
CA ILE A 111 -3.28 11.56 -13.31
C ILE A 111 -2.03 12.41 -13.33
N GLU A 112 -2.15 13.62 -12.79
CA GLU A 112 -1.00 14.48 -12.51
C GLU A 112 -0.30 14.00 -11.24
N LEU A 113 0.94 13.53 -11.38
CA LEU A 113 1.84 13.27 -10.25
C LEU A 113 2.78 14.45 -10.07
N TRP A 114 2.65 15.09 -8.91
CA TRP A 114 3.41 16.26 -8.51
C TRP A 114 4.73 15.82 -7.88
N LEU A 115 5.84 16.19 -8.52
CA LEU A 115 7.17 15.81 -8.08
C LEU A 115 7.57 16.57 -6.80
N PRO A 116 8.37 15.94 -5.92
CA PRO A 116 8.82 16.59 -4.70
C PRO A 116 9.81 17.71 -5.03
N SER A 117 9.77 18.81 -4.25
CA SER A 117 10.70 19.95 -4.40
C SER A 117 12.16 19.56 -4.15
N ASN A 118 12.40 18.48 -3.41
CA ASN A 118 13.73 17.96 -3.15
C ASN A 118 13.97 16.70 -4.01
N PRO A 119 14.99 16.70 -4.90
CA PRO A 119 15.28 15.61 -5.85
C PRO A 119 15.74 14.30 -5.19
N ASP A 120 16.10 14.33 -3.90
CA ASP A 120 16.43 13.13 -3.12
C ASP A 120 15.18 12.30 -2.77
N PHE A 121 13.98 12.87 -2.85
CA PHE A 121 12.72 12.14 -2.69
C PHE A 121 12.20 11.63 -4.04
N VAL A 122 11.62 10.43 -4.04
CA VAL A 122 11.08 9.78 -5.24
C VAL A 122 9.55 9.79 -5.23
N SER A 123 8.97 10.00 -4.05
CA SER A 123 7.55 10.05 -3.80
C SER A 123 6.90 11.25 -4.50
N ALA A 124 6.07 10.96 -5.51
CA ALA A 124 5.26 11.94 -6.22
C ALA A 124 3.81 11.85 -5.73
N SER A 125 3.20 13.00 -5.43
CA SER A 125 1.86 13.08 -4.89
C SER A 125 0.81 13.21 -6.00
N CYS A 126 -0.36 12.59 -5.84
CA CYS A 126 -1.49 12.77 -6.77
C CYS A 126 -2.16 14.17 -6.65
N ARG A 127 -1.74 15.00 -5.69
CA ARG A 127 -2.26 16.36 -5.47
C ARG A 127 -1.14 17.36 -5.14
N PRO A 128 -1.25 18.64 -5.52
CA PRO A 128 -0.27 19.66 -5.19
C PRO A 128 -0.23 19.94 -3.68
N SER A 129 0.96 20.24 -3.15
CA SER A 129 1.17 20.65 -1.76
C SER A 129 2.42 21.54 -1.61
N ASP A 130 2.63 22.12 -0.42
CA ASP A 130 3.79 22.98 -0.12
C ASP A 130 5.14 22.27 -0.31
N THR A 131 5.17 20.94 -0.37
CA THR A 131 6.38 20.12 -0.58
C THR A 131 6.61 19.70 -2.02
N THR A 132 5.77 20.15 -2.96
CA THR A 132 5.88 19.84 -4.40
C THR A 132 6.60 20.95 -5.16
N SER A 133 7.40 20.58 -6.18
CA SER A 133 8.22 21.51 -6.97
C SER A 133 7.40 22.42 -7.88
N GLY A 134 6.09 22.16 -8.01
CA GLY A 134 5.21 22.74 -9.02
C GLY A 134 5.32 22.08 -10.39
N GLU A 135 6.23 21.11 -10.57
CA GLU A 135 6.31 20.27 -11.77
C GLU A 135 5.44 19.03 -11.59
N CYS A 136 4.64 18.71 -12.61
CA CYS A 136 3.85 17.48 -12.65
C CYS A 136 4.24 16.63 -13.87
N ILE A 137 4.11 15.31 -13.71
CA ILE A 137 4.15 14.35 -14.81
C ILE A 137 2.75 13.74 -14.96
N MET A 138 2.35 13.47 -16.21
CA MET A 138 1.18 12.65 -16.46
C MET A 138 1.57 11.18 -16.30
N ALA A 139 0.84 10.48 -15.45
CA ALA A 139 1.10 9.11 -15.08
C ALA A 139 -0.12 8.24 -15.38
N PRO A 140 0.04 7.13 -16.12
CA PRO A 140 -1.05 6.23 -16.38
C PRO A 140 -1.45 5.52 -15.07
N VAL A 141 -2.75 5.43 -14.83
CA VAL A 141 -3.33 4.74 -13.69
C VAL A 141 -4.50 3.88 -14.13
N ARG A 142 -4.77 2.85 -13.33
CA ARG A 142 -5.86 1.91 -13.55
C ARG A 142 -6.57 1.59 -12.26
N CYS A 143 -7.87 1.32 -12.35
CA CYS A 143 -8.63 0.77 -11.25
C CYS A 143 -8.31 -0.71 -11.05
N LEU A 144 -8.51 -1.23 -9.83
CA LEU A 144 -8.16 -2.62 -9.50
C LEU A 144 -8.82 -3.64 -10.43
N GLY A 145 -10.07 -3.41 -10.84
CA GLY A 145 -10.78 -4.34 -11.73
C GLY A 145 -10.14 -4.43 -13.10
N SER A 146 -9.81 -3.31 -13.73
CA SER A 146 -9.13 -3.30 -15.03
C SER A 146 -7.78 -4.03 -14.95
N ILE A 147 -7.04 -3.84 -13.85
CA ILE A 147 -5.76 -4.54 -13.62
C ILE A 147 -5.97 -6.05 -13.51
N MET A 148 -6.98 -6.47 -12.74
CA MET A 148 -7.34 -7.88 -12.58
C MET A 148 -7.77 -8.50 -13.92
N ASP A 149 -8.60 -7.81 -14.70
CA ASP A 149 -9.07 -8.26 -16.01
C ASP A 149 -7.91 -8.40 -17.02
N ASP A 150 -7.02 -7.41 -17.08
CA ASP A 150 -5.88 -7.41 -18.00
C ASP A 150 -4.85 -8.48 -17.67
N LEU A 151 -4.67 -8.79 -16.39
CA LEU A 151 -3.77 -9.85 -15.94
C LEU A 151 -4.45 -11.23 -15.89
N GLY A 152 -5.77 -11.29 -16.11
CA GLY A 152 -6.55 -12.53 -16.07
C GLY A 152 -6.61 -13.15 -14.68
N HIS A 153 -6.68 -12.33 -13.63
CA HIS A 153 -6.69 -12.77 -12.25
C HIS A 153 -8.09 -12.61 -11.62
N ASP A 154 -8.69 -13.72 -11.20
CA ASP A 154 -9.99 -13.70 -10.53
C ASP A 154 -9.93 -13.26 -9.06
N ARG A 155 -8.74 -13.30 -8.45
CA ARG A 155 -8.50 -12.95 -7.05
C ARG A 155 -7.13 -12.28 -6.86
N VAL A 156 -7.01 -11.51 -5.77
CA VAL A 156 -5.75 -10.93 -5.30
C VAL A 156 -5.55 -11.38 -3.86
N ASP A 157 -4.58 -12.27 -3.63
CA ASP A 157 -4.35 -12.83 -2.30
C ASP A 157 -3.72 -11.78 -1.37
N VAL A 158 -2.88 -10.90 -1.91
CA VAL A 158 -2.28 -9.77 -1.20
C VAL A 158 -2.28 -8.53 -2.08
N LEU A 159 -2.87 -7.44 -1.58
CA LEU A 159 -2.84 -6.12 -2.19
C LEU A 159 -2.12 -5.15 -1.24
N LYS A 160 -0.90 -4.75 -1.60
CA LYS A 160 -0.13 -3.70 -0.93
C LYS A 160 -0.31 -2.36 -1.66
N MET A 161 -0.64 -1.32 -0.91
CA MET A 161 -0.85 0.05 -1.38
C MET A 161 -0.01 1.02 -0.55
N ASP A 162 1.04 1.53 -1.17
CA ASP A 162 1.80 2.69 -0.71
C ASP A 162 1.80 3.70 -1.88
N ILE A 163 0.74 4.51 -1.96
CA ILE A 163 0.38 5.25 -3.19
C ILE A 163 0.11 6.73 -2.92
N GLU A 164 0.70 7.28 -1.86
CA GLU A 164 0.85 8.73 -1.66
C GLU A 164 -0.46 9.52 -1.73
N GLY A 165 -1.49 9.04 -1.03
CA GLY A 165 -2.81 9.66 -0.91
C GLY A 165 -3.85 9.12 -1.88
N ALA A 166 -3.49 8.33 -2.89
CA ALA A 166 -4.48 7.68 -3.75
C ALA A 166 -5.25 6.55 -3.03
N GLU A 167 -4.82 6.13 -1.84
CA GLU A 167 -5.48 5.05 -1.09
C GLU A 167 -6.93 5.38 -0.70
N TYR A 168 -7.26 6.64 -0.41
CA TYR A 168 -8.62 7.01 0.00
C TYR A 168 -9.66 6.84 -1.12
N PRO A 169 -9.50 7.45 -2.31
CA PRO A 169 -10.44 7.22 -3.40
C PRO A 169 -10.47 5.76 -3.85
N VAL A 170 -9.32 5.07 -3.86
CA VAL A 170 -9.26 3.63 -4.16
C VAL A 170 -10.08 2.81 -3.15
N ILE A 171 -9.94 3.05 -1.85
CA ILE A 171 -10.74 2.36 -0.82
C ILE A 171 -12.22 2.67 -1.00
N GLU A 172 -12.57 3.92 -1.33
CA GLU A 172 -13.96 4.30 -1.59
C GLU A 172 -14.54 3.53 -2.79
N ASP A 173 -13.81 3.46 -3.91
CA ASP A 173 -14.19 2.69 -5.08
C ASP A 173 -14.34 1.18 -4.77
N LEU A 174 -13.35 0.59 -4.11
CA LEU A 174 -13.42 -0.82 -3.68
C LEU A 174 -14.63 -1.07 -2.78
N CYS A 175 -14.98 -0.12 -1.91
CA CYS A 175 -16.17 -0.25 -1.08
C CYS A 175 -17.48 -0.03 -1.86
N ARG A 176 -17.48 0.64 -3.01
CA ARG A 176 -18.68 0.73 -3.87
C ARG A 176 -18.96 -0.57 -4.62
N ASP A 177 -17.95 -1.41 -4.81
CA ASP A 177 -18.04 -2.73 -5.44
C ASP A 177 -17.69 -3.87 -4.45
N PRO A 178 -18.67 -4.35 -3.65
CA PRO A 178 -18.45 -5.43 -2.69
C PRO A 178 -17.93 -6.72 -3.33
N ASP A 179 -18.33 -7.02 -4.57
CA ASP A 179 -17.92 -8.24 -5.27
C ASP A 179 -16.43 -8.16 -5.59
N ARG A 180 -15.93 -7.00 -6.02
CA ARG A 180 -14.49 -6.79 -6.25
C ARG A 180 -13.69 -6.86 -4.94
N LEU A 181 -14.13 -6.16 -3.90
CA LEU A 181 -13.44 -6.18 -2.61
C LEU A 181 -13.41 -7.59 -1.98
N SER A 182 -14.43 -8.41 -2.21
CA SER A 182 -14.48 -9.80 -1.73
C SER A 182 -13.40 -10.71 -2.32
N ARG A 183 -12.81 -10.30 -3.46
CA ARG A 183 -11.72 -11.02 -4.14
C ARG A 183 -10.34 -10.67 -3.58
N VAL A 184 -10.26 -9.77 -2.59
CA VAL A 184 -9.02 -9.38 -1.91
C VAL A 184 -8.99 -9.96 -0.50
N HIS A 185 -7.95 -10.75 -0.17
CA HIS A 185 -7.86 -11.44 1.12
C HIS A 185 -7.05 -10.70 2.17
N VAL A 186 -5.96 -10.08 1.75
CA VAL A 186 -5.03 -9.32 2.60
C VAL A 186 -4.81 -7.94 1.98
N LEU A 187 -5.00 -6.89 2.78
CA LEU A 187 -4.70 -5.51 2.41
C LEU A 187 -3.56 -4.99 3.27
N LEU A 188 -2.55 -4.40 2.64
CA LEU A 188 -1.50 -3.64 3.29
C LEU A 188 -1.61 -2.21 2.79
N ILE A 189 -1.80 -1.25 3.69
CA ILE A 189 -2.07 0.14 3.31
C ILE A 189 -1.19 1.06 4.13
N GLU A 190 -0.48 1.98 3.48
CA GLU A 190 0.14 3.13 4.13
C GLU A 190 -0.81 4.31 4.01
N PHE A 191 -1.27 4.82 5.16
CA PHE A 191 -2.19 5.95 5.21
C PHE A 191 -1.43 7.27 5.30
N HIS A 192 -1.66 8.17 4.35
CA HIS A 192 -0.94 9.42 4.21
C HIS A 192 -1.68 10.65 4.77
N HIS A 193 -2.41 10.50 5.88
CA HIS A 193 -3.22 11.59 6.50
C HIS A 193 -2.42 12.81 7.01
N TRP A 194 -1.10 12.80 6.86
CA TRP A 194 -0.26 13.98 7.09
C TRP A 194 -0.10 14.86 5.84
N MET A 195 -0.43 14.35 4.65
CA MET A 195 -0.40 15.13 3.42
C MET A 195 -1.52 16.17 3.44
N SER A 196 -1.27 17.36 2.90
CA SER A 196 -2.19 18.52 3.00
C SER A 196 -3.60 18.29 2.44
N SER A 197 -3.78 17.23 1.66
CA SER A 197 -5.04 16.87 0.99
C SER A 197 -5.95 15.96 1.79
N PHE A 198 -5.47 15.40 2.91
CA PHE A 198 -6.18 14.42 3.72
C PHE A 198 -5.96 14.70 5.20
N ASP A 199 -6.85 14.16 6.04
CA ASP A 199 -6.73 14.28 7.49
C ASP A 199 -7.00 12.97 8.24
N LEU A 200 -6.96 13.06 9.58
CA LEU A 200 -7.18 11.90 10.45
C LEU A 200 -8.59 11.33 10.33
N ASP A 201 -9.59 12.14 9.97
CA ASP A 201 -10.96 11.69 9.80
C ASP A 201 -11.12 10.92 8.49
N ASP A 202 -10.42 11.28 7.42
CA ASP A 202 -10.35 10.49 6.18
C ASP A 202 -9.84 9.08 6.47
N THR A 203 -8.73 8.93 7.19
CA THR A 203 -8.20 7.61 7.57
C THR A 203 -9.17 6.84 8.46
N ARG A 204 -9.81 7.50 9.43
CA ARG A 204 -10.83 6.84 10.27
C ARG A 204 -12.01 6.34 9.44
N ASN A 205 -12.46 7.11 8.45
CA ASN A 205 -13.58 6.75 7.61
C ASN A 205 -13.22 5.59 6.67
N ALA A 206 -12.02 5.62 6.07
CA ALA A 206 -11.50 4.53 5.26
C ALA A 206 -11.39 3.21 6.04
N ILE A 207 -10.83 3.26 7.26
CA ILE A 207 -10.75 2.09 8.15
C ILE A 207 -12.14 1.55 8.48
N LYS A 208 -13.08 2.41 8.88
CA LYS A 208 -14.45 1.99 9.19
C LYS A 208 -15.15 1.37 7.97
N ALA A 209 -14.90 1.88 6.77
CA ALA A 209 -15.46 1.32 5.55
C ALA A 209 -14.94 -0.09 5.29
N LEU A 210 -13.63 -0.31 5.44
CA LEU A 210 -13.02 -1.65 5.33
C LEU A 210 -13.54 -2.61 6.42
N GLU A 211 -13.63 -2.16 7.67
CA GLU A 211 -14.17 -2.96 8.78
C GLU A 211 -15.63 -3.37 8.53
N ALA A 212 -16.45 -2.45 8.01
CA ALA A 212 -17.84 -2.73 7.62
C ALA A 212 -17.94 -3.76 6.48
N ARG A 213 -16.84 -4.02 5.76
CA ARG A 213 -16.72 -5.04 4.70
C ARG A 213 -15.94 -6.28 5.10
N GLY A 214 -15.80 -6.49 6.42
CA GLY A 214 -15.27 -7.74 6.96
C GLY A 214 -13.75 -7.79 7.06
N PHE A 215 -13.06 -6.66 6.97
CA PHE A 215 -11.64 -6.58 7.27
C PHE A 215 -11.40 -6.32 8.76
N SER A 216 -10.31 -6.86 9.28
CA SER A 216 -9.83 -6.63 10.65
C SER A 216 -8.37 -6.26 10.63
N ILE A 217 -7.96 -5.31 11.47
CA ILE A 217 -6.55 -4.92 11.62
C ILE A 217 -5.81 -6.06 12.33
N ALA A 218 -4.84 -6.67 11.65
CA ALA A 218 -3.98 -7.72 12.21
C ALA A 218 -2.61 -7.20 12.65
N TRP A 219 -2.14 -6.11 12.05
CA TRP A 219 -0.85 -5.50 12.40
C TRP A 219 -0.84 -4.01 12.03
N THR A 220 -0.02 -3.27 12.76
CA THR A 220 0.28 -1.85 12.51
C THR A 220 1.76 -1.65 12.76
N SER A 221 2.44 -0.85 11.96
CA SER A 221 3.85 -0.55 12.19
C SER A 221 4.10 0.17 13.51
N GLU A 222 5.38 0.34 13.85
CA GLU A 222 5.75 1.18 14.98
C GLU A 222 5.31 2.65 14.82
N ARG A 223 5.25 3.16 13.58
CA ARG A 223 4.83 4.54 13.27
C ARG A 223 3.31 4.69 13.25
N GLY A 224 2.59 3.62 12.97
CA GLY A 224 1.13 3.58 12.96
C GLY A 224 0.50 4.00 11.63
N HIS A 225 1.28 4.04 10.55
CA HIS A 225 0.83 4.50 9.23
C HIS A 225 0.63 3.34 8.27
N GLU A 226 1.47 2.32 8.37
CA GLU A 226 1.41 1.06 7.67
C GLU A 226 0.52 0.08 8.45
N VAL A 227 -0.58 -0.34 7.82
CA VAL A 227 -1.64 -1.14 8.44
C VAL A 227 -1.89 -2.39 7.61
N LEU A 228 -1.88 -3.53 8.27
CA LEU A 228 -2.28 -4.82 7.71
C LEU A 228 -3.72 -5.11 8.10
N PHE A 229 -4.57 -5.30 7.10
CA PHE A 229 -5.92 -5.84 7.25
C PHE A 229 -6.01 -7.25 6.68
N VAL A 230 -6.77 -8.09 7.37
CA VAL A 230 -7.12 -9.43 6.91
C VAL A 230 -8.64 -9.58 6.89
N ARG A 231 -9.17 -10.29 5.90
CA ARG A 231 -10.59 -10.64 5.89
C ARG A 231 -10.89 -11.61 7.05
N SER A 232 -11.90 -11.29 7.85
CA SER A 232 -12.25 -12.04 9.07
C SER A 232 -12.72 -13.47 8.79
N ASP A 233 -13.19 -13.74 7.57
CA ASP A 233 -13.72 -15.03 7.12
C ASP A 233 -12.69 -15.91 6.37
N SER A 234 -11.45 -15.44 6.18
CA SER A 234 -10.35 -16.23 5.56
C SER A 234 -9.85 -17.43 6.42
N HIS A 235 -10.60 -17.84 7.45
CA HIS A 235 -10.24 -18.89 8.41
C HIS A 235 -11.19 -20.11 8.42
N SER A 236 -12.04 -20.26 7.41
CA SER A 236 -12.88 -21.46 7.25
C SER A 236 -12.40 -22.36 6.14
#